data_AF-A0A836WEQ8-F1
#
_entry.id   AF-A0A836WEQ8-F1
#
_cell.length_a   1.000
_cell.length_b   1.000
_cell.length_c   1.000
_cell.angle_alpha   90.00
_cell.angle_beta   90.00
_cell.angle_gamma   90.00
#
_symmetry.space_group_name_H-M   'P 1'
#
loop_
_entity.id
_entity.type
_entity.pdbx_description
1 polymer ?
#
loop_
_entity_poly.entity_id
_entity_poly.type
_entity_poly.pdbx_seq_one_letter_code
_entity_poly.pdbx_strand_id
1 'polypeptide(L)'
;MRRIKLIVTGDMEKLALHKSLQRFFPNERDGQKVIWDQPRKIQCATSYPLSPLQTDNSNLSTAIKQLAQAMLDEALVGKKGKPADLVVVIDDVELGNLGQENVIAEYFRAAVEKVLEAKKYSRHTEDCHRKRLREKCSFHLLKPMVESYLFGDANALRLAGVPVGESPKLVHLTDVEQFETNDPLWLPTCLRENEKRRHSKSWWHHERHPKHYLEHLTERGQVFYDETTNGKKALEWIAWRKVPKYADDTPFIRSLFEDIADWFGIPNPLGKGETNPNFYPPKSVNRANLLLRNM
;
A
#
# COMPACT_ATOMS: atom_id res chain seq x y z
N MET A 1 14.65 3.75 -22.05
CA MET A 1 14.65 3.84 -20.58
C MET A 1 13.22 3.71 -20.13
N ARG A 2 12.94 2.81 -19.18
CA ARG A 2 11.62 2.60 -18.61
C ARG A 2 11.49 3.29 -17.26
N ARG A 3 10.32 3.82 -16.94
CA ARG A 3 10.08 4.53 -15.67
C ARG A 3 8.95 3.91 -14.88
N ILE A 4 9.23 3.60 -13.62
CA ILE A 4 8.25 3.19 -12.62
C ILE A 4 8.00 4.38 -11.70
N LYS A 5 6.72 4.71 -11.49
CA LYS A 5 6.29 5.79 -10.61
C LYS A 5 5.35 5.24 -9.55
N LEU A 6 5.67 5.49 -8.29
CA LEU A 6 4.73 5.22 -7.19
C LEU A 6 3.95 6.49 -6.84
N ILE A 7 2.70 6.31 -6.46
CA ILE A 7 1.87 7.32 -5.81
C ILE A 7 1.48 6.74 -4.46
N VAL A 8 1.82 7.43 -3.39
CA VAL A 8 1.72 6.93 -2.01
C VAL A 8 1.03 7.96 -1.13
N THR A 9 0.59 7.55 0.06
CA THR A 9 -0.16 8.43 0.97
C THR A 9 0.60 8.84 2.23
N GLY A 10 1.55 8.04 2.71
CA GLY A 10 2.45 8.39 3.83
C GLY A 10 3.78 9.03 3.40
N ASP A 11 4.52 9.58 4.38
CA ASP A 11 5.84 10.17 4.14
C ASP A 11 6.93 9.10 4.11
N MET A 12 6.81 8.04 4.91
CA MET A 12 7.77 6.94 4.93
C MET A 12 7.91 6.26 3.56
N GLU A 13 6.79 5.94 2.91
CA GLU A 13 6.72 5.29 1.61
C GLU A 13 7.30 6.20 0.53
N LYS A 14 6.99 7.50 0.61
CA LYS A 14 7.52 8.50 -0.32
C LYS A 14 9.05 8.51 -0.30
N LEU A 15 9.64 8.32 0.88
CA LEU A 15 11.08 8.38 1.07
C LEU A 15 11.78 7.04 0.76
N ALA A 16 11.14 5.91 1.07
CA ALA A 16 11.83 4.61 1.12
C ALA A 16 11.24 3.50 0.23
N LEU A 17 9.92 3.47 -0.03
CA LEU A 17 9.27 2.29 -0.62
C LEU A 17 9.82 1.93 -2.01
N HIS A 18 9.99 2.94 -2.88
CA HIS A 18 10.55 2.73 -4.22
C HIS A 18 11.95 2.10 -4.21
N LYS A 19 12.82 2.51 -3.28
CA LYS A 19 14.15 1.92 -3.13
C LYS A 19 14.08 0.52 -2.56
N SER A 20 13.20 0.32 -1.59
CA SER A 20 12.99 -0.97 -0.97
C SER A 20 12.58 -2.02 -2.00
N LEU A 21 11.59 -1.69 -2.84
CA LEU A 21 11.11 -2.53 -3.94
C LEU A 21 12.19 -2.71 -5.01
N GLN A 22 12.90 -1.65 -5.40
CA GLN A 22 13.96 -1.72 -6.42
C GLN A 22 14.99 -2.82 -6.16
N ARG A 23 15.31 -3.14 -4.90
CA ARG A 23 16.26 -4.21 -4.55
C ARG A 23 15.81 -5.61 -4.97
N PHE A 24 14.53 -5.81 -5.23
CA PHE A 24 13.93 -7.11 -5.56
C PHE A 24 13.58 -7.27 -7.04
N PHE A 25 13.71 -6.20 -7.84
CA PHE A 25 13.35 -6.21 -9.25
C PHE A 25 14.57 -5.87 -10.14
N PRO A 26 14.60 -6.34 -11.38
CA PRO A 26 15.67 -6.02 -12.32
C PRO A 26 15.85 -4.52 -12.55
N ASN A 27 17.09 -4.08 -12.76
CA ASN A 27 17.40 -2.71 -13.16
C ASN A 27 17.23 -2.47 -14.68
N GLU A 28 16.85 -3.50 -15.43
CA GLU A 28 16.67 -3.46 -16.88
C GLU A 28 15.44 -4.27 -17.30
N ARG A 29 14.80 -3.84 -18.39
CA ARG A 29 13.69 -4.53 -19.04
C ARG A 29 13.73 -4.26 -20.54
N ASP A 30 13.61 -5.30 -21.37
CA ASP A 30 13.65 -5.20 -22.84
C ASP A 30 14.90 -4.44 -23.35
N GLY A 31 16.06 -4.68 -22.73
CA GLY A 31 17.32 -3.97 -23.03
C GLY A 31 17.35 -2.50 -22.62
N GLN A 32 16.37 -2.03 -21.83
CA GLN A 32 16.29 -0.66 -21.35
C GLN A 32 16.45 -0.58 -19.83
N LYS A 33 17.32 0.31 -19.37
CA LYS A 33 17.41 0.68 -17.94
C LYS A 33 16.05 1.11 -17.39
N VAL A 34 15.69 0.55 -16.24
CA VAL A 34 14.52 0.92 -15.44
C VAL A 34 14.93 1.94 -14.38
N ILE A 35 14.15 3.01 -14.27
CA ILE A 35 14.28 4.02 -13.22
C ILE A 35 13.05 3.97 -12.32
N TRP A 36 13.30 3.86 -11.02
CA TRP A 36 12.31 4.05 -9.98
C TRP A 36 12.30 5.52 -9.57
N ASP A 37 11.32 6.27 -10.05
CA ASP A 37 11.20 7.68 -9.70
C ASP A 37 10.79 7.83 -8.23
N GLN A 38 11.24 8.91 -7.59
CA GLN A 38 10.76 9.26 -6.24
C GLN A 38 9.23 9.34 -6.26
N PRO A 39 8.53 8.66 -5.33
CA PRO A 39 7.07 8.66 -5.27
C PRO A 39 6.46 10.05 -5.18
N ARG A 40 5.25 10.20 -5.72
CA ARG A 40 4.39 11.38 -5.48
C ARG A 40 3.52 11.08 -4.26
N LYS A 41 3.58 11.92 -3.23
CA LYS A 41 2.68 11.82 -2.07
C LYS A 41 1.38 12.57 -2.35
N ILE A 42 0.25 11.93 -2.06
CA ILE A 42 -1.09 12.52 -2.03
C ILE A 42 -1.66 12.30 -0.62
N GLN A 43 -2.64 13.09 -0.20
CA GLN A 43 -3.27 12.86 1.10
C GLN A 43 -4.01 11.50 1.13
N CYS A 44 -3.92 10.81 2.26
CA CYS A 44 -4.59 9.53 2.52
C CYS A 44 -6.11 9.62 2.26
N ALA A 45 -6.65 8.62 1.56
CA ALA A 45 -8.07 8.55 1.23
C ALA A 45 -8.90 7.77 2.27
N THR A 46 -8.23 6.98 3.12
CA THR A 46 -8.83 6.01 4.03
C THR A 46 -8.77 6.44 5.51
N SER A 47 -8.49 7.71 5.83
CA SER A 47 -8.34 8.17 7.22
C SER A 47 -9.58 8.01 8.12
N TYR A 48 -10.76 7.76 7.54
CA TYR A 48 -12.01 7.49 8.25
C TYR A 48 -12.73 6.30 7.61
N PRO A 49 -13.55 5.55 8.37
CA PRO A 49 -14.35 4.46 7.83
C PRO A 49 -15.17 4.91 6.62
N LEU A 50 -15.07 4.14 5.55
CA LEU A 50 -15.87 4.36 4.36
C LEU A 50 -17.29 3.83 4.60
N SER A 51 -18.27 4.54 4.06
CA SER A 51 -19.61 4.00 3.90
C SER A 51 -19.69 3.22 2.59
N PRO A 52 -20.67 2.34 2.37
CA PRO A 52 -20.90 1.77 1.05
C PRO A 52 -21.05 2.87 -0.02
N LEU A 53 -20.53 2.61 -1.22
CA LEU A 53 -20.56 3.57 -2.32
C LEU A 53 -22.03 3.84 -2.73
N GLN A 54 -22.39 5.12 -2.87
CA GLN A 54 -23.74 5.50 -3.32
C GLN A 54 -23.87 5.32 -4.84
N THR A 55 -25.09 5.09 -5.33
CA THR A 55 -25.36 4.80 -6.76
C THR A 55 -24.85 5.87 -7.72
N ASP A 56 -24.82 7.13 -7.30
CA ASP A 56 -24.32 8.26 -8.09
C ASP A 56 -22.84 8.61 -7.81
N ASN A 57 -22.18 7.82 -6.96
CA ASN A 57 -20.83 8.02 -6.46
C ASN A 57 -20.62 9.40 -5.80
N SER A 58 -21.69 10.00 -5.25
CA SER A 58 -21.63 11.34 -4.65
C SER A 58 -20.81 11.39 -3.36
N ASN A 59 -20.71 10.26 -2.64
CA ASN A 59 -19.91 10.13 -1.42
C ASN A 59 -18.40 9.89 -1.67
N LEU A 60 -17.93 9.94 -2.92
CA LEU A 60 -16.49 9.92 -3.20
C LEU A 60 -15.78 11.15 -2.64
N SER A 61 -14.86 10.94 -1.71
CA SER A 61 -14.07 12.00 -1.08
C SER A 61 -13.20 12.74 -2.10
N THR A 62 -12.83 13.98 -1.77
CA THR A 62 -11.86 14.74 -2.57
C THR A 62 -10.49 14.06 -2.59
N ALA A 63 -10.07 13.45 -1.48
CA ALA A 63 -8.78 12.78 -1.37
C ALA A 63 -8.64 11.62 -2.36
N ILE A 64 -9.66 10.74 -2.47
CA ILE A 64 -9.58 9.62 -3.40
C ILE A 64 -9.64 10.05 -4.87
N LYS A 65 -10.41 11.10 -5.17
CA LYS A 65 -10.43 11.73 -6.50
C LYS A 65 -9.07 12.33 -6.86
N GLN A 66 -8.39 12.96 -5.90
CA GLN A 66 -7.03 13.48 -6.08
C GLN A 66 -6.00 12.37 -6.30
N LEU A 67 -6.15 11.24 -5.60
CA LEU A 67 -5.30 10.06 -5.78
C LEU A 67 -5.45 9.47 -7.20
N ALA A 68 -6.70 9.29 -7.65
CA ALA A 68 -7.01 8.84 -9.01
C ALA A 68 -6.51 9.83 -10.08
N GLN A 69 -6.72 11.14 -9.87
CA GLN A 69 -6.20 12.17 -10.78
C GLN A 69 -4.67 12.14 -10.86
N ALA A 70 -3.98 11.96 -9.74
CA ALA A 70 -2.52 11.86 -9.73
C ALA A 70 -2.01 10.66 -10.55
N MET A 71 -2.73 9.53 -10.51
CA MET A 71 -2.41 8.36 -11.32
C MET A 71 -2.56 8.66 -12.81
N LEU A 72 -3.67 9.28 -13.22
CA LEU A 72 -3.90 9.69 -14.59
C LEU A 72 -2.83 10.69 -15.08
N ASP A 73 -2.46 11.66 -14.24
CA ASP A 73 -1.41 12.62 -14.56
C ASP A 73 -0.10 11.91 -14.90
N GLU A 74 0.34 10.94 -14.08
CA GLU A 74 1.61 10.23 -14.29
C GLU A 74 1.56 9.24 -15.46
N ALA A 75 0.40 8.61 -15.69
CA ALA A 75 0.23 7.58 -16.72
C ALA A 75 -0.01 8.14 -18.13
N LEU A 76 -0.56 9.35 -18.23
CA LEU A 76 -1.00 9.94 -19.51
C LEU A 76 -0.15 11.14 -19.93
N VAL A 77 0.34 11.93 -18.98
CA VAL A 77 1.14 13.14 -19.24
C VAL A 77 2.58 12.94 -18.76
N GLY A 78 2.74 12.62 -17.47
CA GLY A 78 3.99 12.38 -16.78
C GLY A 78 4.91 13.60 -16.66
N LYS A 79 6.04 13.39 -15.98
CA LYS A 79 7.08 14.41 -15.78
C LYS A 79 7.63 14.92 -17.11
N LYS A 80 7.56 16.24 -17.35
CA LYS A 80 8.04 16.91 -18.58
C LYS A 80 7.42 16.33 -19.86
N GLY A 81 6.15 15.91 -19.81
CA GLY A 81 5.44 15.36 -20.97
C GLY A 81 5.85 13.93 -21.35
N LYS A 82 6.57 13.23 -20.46
CA LYS A 82 6.92 11.81 -20.64
C LYS A 82 6.19 10.97 -19.58
N PRO A 83 5.14 10.24 -19.97
CA PRO A 83 4.41 9.34 -19.08
C PRO A 83 5.31 8.25 -18.49
N ALA A 84 4.95 7.73 -17.32
CA ALA A 84 5.58 6.54 -16.79
C ALA A 84 5.19 5.28 -17.61
N ASP A 85 6.00 4.24 -17.51
CA ASP A 85 5.73 2.93 -18.10
C ASP A 85 5.00 1.99 -17.12
N LEU A 86 5.07 2.29 -15.82
CA LEU A 86 4.28 1.69 -14.75
C LEU A 86 3.96 2.77 -13.71
N VAL A 87 2.70 2.89 -13.32
CA VAL A 87 2.22 3.73 -12.22
C VAL A 87 1.54 2.82 -11.21
N VAL A 88 2.06 2.79 -9.98
CA VAL A 88 1.49 2.00 -8.90
C VAL A 88 1.00 2.95 -7.81
N VAL A 89 -0.29 2.94 -7.57
CA VAL A 89 -0.91 3.67 -6.47
C VAL A 89 -0.95 2.75 -5.25
N ILE A 90 -0.50 3.25 -4.10
CA ILE A 90 -0.42 2.49 -2.87
C ILE A 90 -1.01 3.36 -1.75
N ASP A 91 -2.00 2.83 -1.06
CA ASP A 91 -2.61 3.48 0.11
C ASP A 91 -2.49 2.59 1.35
N ASP A 92 -2.40 3.20 2.52
CA ASP A 92 -2.46 2.47 3.80
C ASP A 92 -3.92 2.18 4.17
N VAL A 93 -4.14 1.05 4.84
CA VAL A 93 -5.45 0.67 5.40
C VAL A 93 -5.57 1.10 6.85
N GLU A 94 -5.85 2.39 7.04
CA GLU A 94 -6.12 2.95 8.35
C GLU A 94 -7.17 2.15 9.13
N LEU A 95 -7.03 2.13 10.46
CA LEU A 95 -7.80 1.22 11.35
C LEU A 95 -9.31 1.21 11.11
N GLY A 96 -9.89 2.36 10.76
CA GLY A 96 -11.33 2.49 10.53
C GLY A 96 -11.84 1.72 9.30
N ASN A 97 -10.94 1.27 8.43
CA ASN A 97 -11.26 0.54 7.20
C ASN A 97 -10.73 -0.89 7.19
N LEU A 98 -10.24 -1.41 8.31
CA LEU A 98 -9.87 -2.82 8.38
C LEU A 98 -11.09 -3.71 8.15
N GLY A 99 -10.95 -4.69 7.25
CA GLY A 99 -12.05 -5.51 6.78
C GLY A 99 -12.92 -4.86 5.69
N GLN A 100 -12.59 -3.65 5.25
CA GLN A 100 -13.28 -2.93 4.15
C GLN A 100 -12.38 -2.76 2.92
N GLU A 101 -11.38 -3.62 2.73
CA GLU A 101 -10.39 -3.46 1.67
C GLU A 101 -11.01 -3.56 0.28
N ASN A 102 -12.06 -4.36 0.12
CA ASN A 102 -12.87 -4.42 -1.10
C ASN A 102 -13.61 -3.09 -1.36
N VAL A 103 -14.14 -2.44 -0.32
CA VAL A 103 -14.83 -1.15 -0.43
C VAL A 103 -13.83 -0.07 -0.86
N ILE A 104 -12.61 -0.08 -0.31
CA ILE A 104 -11.53 0.84 -0.74
C ILE A 104 -11.24 0.67 -2.24
N ALA A 105 -11.13 -0.58 -2.73
CA ALA A 105 -10.91 -0.86 -4.14
C ALA A 105 -12.07 -0.37 -5.03
N GLU A 106 -13.33 -0.58 -4.61
CA GLU A 106 -14.52 -0.06 -5.31
C GLU A 106 -14.53 1.46 -5.38
N TYR A 107 -14.23 2.13 -4.27
CA TYR A 107 -14.10 3.57 -4.19
C TYR A 107 -13.03 4.10 -5.13
N PHE A 108 -11.86 3.46 -5.19
CA PHE A 108 -10.79 3.88 -6.08
C PHE A 108 -11.18 3.69 -7.55
N ARG A 109 -11.79 2.55 -7.90
CA ARG A 109 -12.31 2.29 -9.25
C ARG A 109 -13.31 3.37 -9.68
N ALA A 110 -14.29 3.68 -8.82
CA ALA A 110 -15.27 4.72 -9.08
C ALA A 110 -14.65 6.12 -9.19
N ALA A 111 -13.60 6.41 -8.41
CA ALA A 111 -12.87 7.67 -8.51
C ALA A 111 -12.15 7.81 -9.86
N VAL A 112 -11.52 6.74 -10.36
CA VAL A 112 -10.87 6.73 -11.69
C VAL A 112 -11.89 7.00 -12.79
N GLU A 113 -13.02 6.32 -12.76
CA GLU A 113 -14.13 6.54 -13.70
C GLU A 113 -14.60 8.00 -13.67
N LYS A 114 -14.88 8.53 -12.48
CA LYS A 114 -15.35 9.91 -12.32
C LYS A 114 -14.36 10.94 -12.85
N VAL A 115 -13.06 10.70 -12.67
CA VAL A 115 -12.02 11.59 -13.18
C VAL A 115 -11.92 11.52 -14.71
N LEU A 116 -12.06 10.34 -15.31
CA LEU A 116 -12.10 10.18 -16.77
C LEU A 116 -13.32 10.92 -17.37
N GLU A 117 -14.52 10.68 -16.82
CA GLU A 117 -15.77 11.32 -17.26
C GLU A 117 -15.68 12.85 -17.22
N ALA A 118 -15.09 13.40 -16.14
CA ALA A 118 -14.95 14.84 -15.95
C ALA A 118 -14.13 15.54 -17.05
N LYS A 119 -13.26 14.82 -17.76
CA LYS A 119 -12.44 15.38 -18.84
C LYS A 119 -13.20 15.55 -20.16
N LYS A 120 -14.37 14.93 -20.31
CA LYS A 120 -15.21 15.00 -21.52
C LYS A 120 -14.44 14.69 -22.81
N TYR A 121 -13.60 13.65 -22.76
CA TYR A 121 -12.84 13.22 -23.94
C TYR A 121 -13.79 12.72 -25.05
N SER A 122 -13.33 12.80 -26.30
CA SER A 122 -13.97 12.02 -27.38
C SER A 122 -13.88 10.53 -27.06
N ARG A 123 -14.86 9.72 -27.49
CA ARG A 123 -14.89 8.27 -27.28
C ARG A 123 -13.56 7.56 -27.63
N HIS A 124 -12.99 7.86 -28.79
CA HIS A 124 -11.71 7.27 -29.21
C HIS A 124 -10.55 7.58 -28.25
N THR A 125 -10.45 8.85 -27.82
CA THR A 125 -9.45 9.29 -26.85
C THR A 125 -9.65 8.58 -25.51
N GLU A 126 -10.88 8.50 -25.02
CA GLU A 126 -11.20 7.80 -23.78
C GLU A 126 -10.83 6.31 -23.85
N ASP A 127 -11.16 5.62 -24.93
CA ASP A 127 -10.80 4.22 -25.17
C ASP A 127 -9.28 4.02 -25.14
N CYS A 128 -8.52 4.92 -25.77
CA CYS A 128 -7.06 4.92 -25.71
C CYS A 128 -6.52 5.17 -24.29
N HIS A 129 -7.16 6.03 -23.51
CA HIS A 129 -6.77 6.31 -22.13
C HIS A 129 -7.04 5.08 -21.25
N ARG A 130 -8.22 4.49 -21.34
CA ARG A 130 -8.59 3.25 -20.64
C ARG A 130 -7.62 2.11 -20.96
N LYS A 131 -7.25 1.93 -22.23
CA LYS A 131 -6.24 0.96 -22.63
C LYS A 131 -4.88 1.22 -21.94
N ARG A 132 -4.43 2.48 -21.91
CA ARG A 132 -3.17 2.83 -21.22
C ARG A 132 -3.24 2.57 -19.72
N LEU A 133 -4.34 2.92 -19.06
CA LEU A 133 -4.52 2.65 -17.62
C LEU A 133 -4.47 1.15 -17.34
N ARG A 134 -5.14 0.34 -18.14
CA ARG A 134 -5.12 -1.12 -18.03
C ARG A 134 -3.74 -1.74 -18.26
N GLU A 135 -2.90 -1.12 -19.09
CA GLU A 135 -1.55 -1.62 -19.37
C GLU A 135 -0.52 -1.15 -18.34
N LYS A 136 -0.73 0.04 -17.74
CA LYS A 136 0.31 0.76 -16.98
C LYS A 136 -0.01 1.04 -15.53
N CYS A 137 -1.27 1.00 -15.12
CA CYS A 137 -1.68 1.46 -13.81
C CYS A 137 -2.16 0.31 -12.93
N SER A 138 -1.82 0.35 -11.66
CA SER A 138 -2.37 -0.56 -10.65
C SER A 138 -2.59 0.17 -9.33
N PHE A 139 -3.48 -0.38 -8.51
CA PHE A 139 -3.77 0.10 -7.16
C PHE A 139 -3.60 -1.02 -6.16
N HIS A 140 -2.86 -0.77 -5.08
CA HIS A 140 -2.54 -1.73 -4.03
C HIS A 140 -2.70 -1.10 -2.65
N LEU A 141 -2.74 -1.94 -1.63
CA LEU A 141 -2.83 -1.52 -0.23
C LEU A 141 -1.65 -2.04 0.57
N LEU A 142 -1.29 -1.29 1.61
CA LEU A 142 -0.43 -1.73 2.70
C LEU A 142 -1.32 -1.91 3.94
N LYS A 143 -1.42 -3.13 4.47
CA LYS A 143 -2.41 -3.48 5.49
C LYS A 143 -1.76 -3.92 6.82
N PRO A 144 -2.28 -3.49 7.98
CA PRO A 144 -3.12 -2.30 8.16
C PRO A 144 -2.38 -1.01 7.76
N MET A 145 -1.09 -0.89 8.04
CA MET A 145 -0.27 0.23 7.62
C MET A 145 1.10 -0.32 7.27
N VAL A 146 1.91 0.42 6.54
CA VAL A 146 3.28 0.02 6.22
C VAL A 146 4.12 -0.44 7.42
N GLU A 147 3.88 0.09 8.64
CA GLU A 147 4.62 -0.31 9.84
C GLU A 147 4.39 -1.77 10.20
N SER A 148 3.24 -2.36 9.84
CA SER A 148 2.93 -3.76 10.14
C SER A 148 3.99 -4.71 9.55
N TYR A 149 4.48 -4.39 8.35
CA TYR A 149 5.47 -5.21 7.66
C TYR A 149 6.83 -5.22 8.36
N LEU A 150 7.17 -4.16 9.10
CA LEU A 150 8.44 -4.10 9.83
C LEU A 150 8.53 -5.21 10.88
N PHE A 151 7.40 -5.64 11.45
CA PHE A 151 7.35 -6.73 12.42
C PHE A 151 7.68 -8.11 11.80
N GLY A 152 7.63 -8.24 10.47
CA GLY A 152 8.02 -9.46 9.76
C GLY A 152 9.55 -9.65 9.64
N ASP A 153 10.33 -8.59 9.90
CA ASP A 153 11.80 -8.58 9.80
C ASP A 153 12.46 -7.93 11.02
N ALA A 154 13.09 -8.76 11.87
CA ALA A 154 13.80 -8.29 13.06
C ALA A 154 14.89 -7.24 12.77
N ASN A 155 15.53 -7.28 11.60
CA ASN A 155 16.50 -6.25 11.22
C ASN A 155 15.81 -4.90 10.93
N ALA A 156 14.62 -4.91 10.34
CA ALA A 156 13.83 -3.70 10.12
C ALA A 156 13.41 -3.07 11.45
N LEU A 157 12.96 -3.88 12.43
CA LEU A 157 12.67 -3.40 13.79
C LEU A 157 13.90 -2.76 14.45
N ARG A 158 15.07 -3.40 14.36
CA ARG A 158 16.32 -2.82 14.88
C ARG A 158 16.65 -1.49 14.21
N LEU A 159 16.45 -1.37 12.90
CA LEU A 159 16.66 -0.12 12.16
C LEU A 159 15.63 0.96 12.51
N ALA A 160 14.43 0.57 12.91
CA ALA A 160 13.41 1.46 13.44
C ALA A 160 13.76 1.98 14.86
N GLY A 161 14.68 1.33 15.56
CA GLY A 161 15.13 1.70 16.90
C GLY A 161 14.64 0.78 18.01
N VAL A 162 14.01 -0.35 17.68
CA VAL A 162 13.62 -1.37 18.66
C VAL A 162 14.89 -2.01 19.25
N PRO A 163 15.01 -2.12 20.59
CA PRO A 163 16.17 -2.72 21.24
C PRO A 163 16.49 -4.13 20.78
N VAL A 164 17.77 -4.49 20.79
CA VAL A 164 18.20 -5.87 20.57
C VAL A 164 17.65 -6.76 21.68
N GLY A 165 17.03 -7.88 21.30
CA GLY A 165 16.42 -8.83 22.22
C GLY A 165 14.93 -8.58 22.49
N GLU A 166 14.44 -7.39 22.17
CA GLU A 166 13.00 -7.10 22.22
C GLU A 166 12.31 -7.79 21.04
N SER A 167 11.30 -8.62 21.34
CA SER A 167 10.54 -9.35 20.33
C SER A 167 9.07 -8.94 20.41
N PRO A 168 8.45 -8.52 19.28
CA PRO A 168 7.05 -8.13 19.28
C PRO A 168 6.16 -9.29 19.72
N LYS A 169 5.12 -8.98 20.47
CA LYS A 169 4.12 -9.95 20.94
C LYS A 169 2.86 -9.81 20.09
N LEU A 170 2.80 -10.59 19.03
CA LEU A 170 1.68 -10.57 18.08
C LEU A 170 0.70 -11.72 18.37
N VAL A 171 -0.58 -11.46 18.16
CA VAL A 171 -1.63 -12.50 18.14
C VAL A 171 -1.45 -13.39 16.92
N HIS A 172 -1.23 -12.77 15.76
CA HIS A 172 -0.95 -13.44 14.49
C HIS A 172 0.56 -13.48 14.27
N LEU A 173 1.19 -14.60 14.63
CA LEU A 173 2.65 -14.72 14.70
C LEU A 173 3.37 -14.61 13.35
N THR A 174 2.67 -14.90 12.24
CA THR A 174 3.28 -14.99 10.91
C THR A 174 2.68 -14.00 9.93
N ASP A 175 1.36 -13.80 9.96
CA ASP A 175 0.69 -12.84 9.09
C ASP A 175 0.62 -11.44 9.72
N VAL A 176 1.59 -10.60 9.36
CA VAL A 176 1.64 -9.22 9.82
C VAL A 176 0.56 -8.33 9.20
N GLU A 177 -0.15 -8.77 8.16
CA GLU A 177 -1.30 -8.03 7.63
C GLU A 177 -2.57 -8.19 8.50
N GLN A 178 -2.57 -9.17 9.41
CA GLN A 178 -3.57 -9.33 10.48
C GLN A 178 -3.04 -8.74 11.80
N PHE A 179 -2.29 -7.65 11.75
CA PHE A 179 -1.62 -7.10 12.92
C PHE A 179 -2.58 -6.90 14.12
N GLU A 180 -2.26 -7.56 15.22
CA GLU A 180 -2.85 -7.39 16.54
C GLU A 180 -1.80 -7.81 17.56
N THR A 181 -1.65 -7.04 18.65
CA THR A 181 -0.68 -7.33 19.72
C THR A 181 -1.36 -7.79 21.00
N ASN A 182 -0.76 -8.80 21.64
CA ASN A 182 -1.14 -9.29 22.96
C ASN A 182 -0.08 -8.95 24.03
N ASP A 183 0.73 -7.92 23.77
CA ASP A 183 1.82 -7.52 24.65
C ASP A 183 1.30 -7.03 26.02
N PRO A 184 1.59 -7.74 27.13
CA PRO A 184 1.05 -7.40 28.45
C PRO A 184 1.51 -6.03 28.95
N LEU A 185 2.63 -5.51 28.45
CA LEU A 185 3.11 -4.17 28.80
C LEU A 185 2.43 -3.07 27.97
N TRP A 186 1.77 -3.43 26.86
CA TRP A 186 1.06 -2.51 26.00
C TRP A 186 -0.45 -2.45 26.27
N LEU A 187 -1.05 -3.62 26.52
CA LEU A 187 -2.50 -3.77 26.69
C LEU A 187 -3.12 -2.79 27.70
N PRO A 188 -2.50 -2.45 28.86
CA PRO A 188 -3.05 -1.45 29.76
C PRO A 188 -3.21 -0.06 29.10
N THR A 189 -2.30 0.33 28.22
CA THR A 189 -2.39 1.58 27.45
C THR A 189 -3.51 1.47 26.41
N CYS A 190 -3.60 0.34 25.71
CA CYS A 190 -4.68 0.10 24.76
C CYS A 190 -6.06 0.25 25.39
N LEU A 191 -6.29 -0.38 26.54
CA LEU A 191 -7.57 -0.30 27.25
C LEU A 191 -7.95 1.14 27.60
N ARG A 192 -6.99 1.94 28.09
CA ARG A 192 -7.22 3.36 28.41
C ARG A 192 -7.54 4.17 27.15
N GLU A 193 -6.81 3.98 26.07
CA GLU A 193 -7.03 4.71 24.81
C GLU A 193 -8.34 4.30 24.12
N ASN A 194 -8.71 3.02 24.19
CA ASN A 194 -9.97 2.52 23.66
C ASN A 194 -11.15 3.11 24.42
N GLU A 195 -11.12 3.14 25.76
CA GLU A 195 -12.21 3.70 26.56
C GLU A 195 -12.43 5.19 26.27
N LYS A 196 -11.33 5.96 26.13
CA LYS A 196 -11.42 7.39 25.74
C LYS A 196 -12.11 7.60 24.39
N ARG A 197 -11.97 6.66 23.46
CA ARG A 197 -12.44 6.79 22.07
C ARG A 197 -13.74 6.05 21.79
N ARG A 198 -14.18 5.18 22.69
CA ARG A 198 -15.33 4.27 22.56
C ARG A 198 -16.60 4.96 22.05
N HIS A 199 -16.89 6.16 22.54
CA HIS A 199 -18.10 6.91 22.16
C HIS A 199 -18.02 7.58 20.79
N SER A 200 -16.82 7.93 20.30
CA SER A 200 -16.63 8.69 19.05
C SER A 200 -16.14 7.85 17.88
N LYS A 201 -15.45 6.73 18.17
CA LYS A 201 -14.82 5.85 17.20
C LYS A 201 -14.96 4.41 17.68
N SER A 202 -16.15 3.83 17.55
CA SER A 202 -16.42 2.44 17.98
C SER A 202 -15.56 1.40 17.26
N TRP A 203 -15.04 1.74 16.08
CA TRP A 203 -14.10 0.94 15.28
C TRP A 203 -12.64 1.05 15.76
N TRP A 204 -12.33 1.93 16.72
CA TRP A 204 -10.97 2.13 17.18
C TRP A 204 -10.52 1.03 18.14
N HIS A 205 -9.44 0.35 17.78
CA HIS A 205 -8.79 -0.69 18.58
C HIS A 205 -7.29 -0.42 18.61
N HIS A 206 -6.79 0.13 19.72
CA HIS A 206 -5.40 0.59 19.85
C HIS A 206 -4.38 -0.55 19.78
N GLU A 207 -4.76 -1.74 20.23
CA GLU A 207 -4.02 -3.00 20.11
C GLU A 207 -3.84 -3.48 18.66
N ARG A 208 -4.55 -2.88 17.70
CA ARG A 208 -4.41 -3.14 16.26
C ARG A 208 -3.62 -2.06 15.52
N HIS A 209 -3.12 -1.04 16.22
CA HIS A 209 -2.40 0.08 15.61
C HIS A 209 -0.89 -0.22 15.50
N PRO A 210 -0.36 -0.59 14.31
CA PRO A 210 1.04 -1.02 14.19
C PRO A 210 2.03 0.10 14.53
N LYS A 211 1.75 1.34 14.11
CA LYS A 211 2.59 2.50 14.39
C LYS A 211 2.74 2.77 15.89
N HIS A 212 1.64 2.88 16.63
CA HIS A 212 1.71 3.12 18.08
C HIS A 212 2.35 1.96 18.83
N TYR A 213 2.16 0.72 18.39
CA TYR A 213 2.89 -0.40 19.00
C TYR A 213 4.39 -0.35 18.69
N LEU A 214 4.78 0.06 17.49
CA LEU A 214 6.18 0.27 17.14
C LEU A 214 6.80 1.39 17.98
N GLU A 215 6.10 2.51 18.16
CA GLU A 215 6.49 3.61 19.06
C GLU A 215 6.72 3.08 20.49
N HIS A 216 5.77 2.32 21.04
CA HIS A 216 5.91 1.68 22.36
C HIS A 216 7.16 0.80 22.46
N LEU A 217 7.47 -0.01 21.43
CA LEU A 217 8.68 -0.84 21.44
C LEU A 217 9.97 -0.01 21.36
N THR A 218 9.99 1.07 20.57
CA THR A 218 11.15 1.96 20.49
C THR A 218 11.38 2.75 21.77
N GLU A 219 10.30 3.15 22.47
CA GLU A 219 10.36 3.88 23.74
C GLU A 219 10.98 3.03 24.86
N ARG A 220 10.79 1.70 24.86
CA ARG A 220 11.51 0.78 25.77
C ARG A 220 13.03 0.87 25.60
N GLY A 221 13.48 1.23 24.40
CA GLY A 221 14.87 1.50 24.06
C GLY A 221 15.32 2.94 24.31
N GLN A 222 14.45 3.79 24.86
CA GLN A 222 14.66 5.23 24.95
C GLN A 222 14.91 5.90 23.58
N VAL A 223 14.36 5.33 22.51
CA VAL A 223 14.43 5.87 21.16
C VAL A 223 13.07 6.44 20.80
N PHE A 224 13.04 7.71 20.38
CA PHE A 224 11.86 8.29 19.75
C PHE A 224 11.76 7.80 18.30
N TYR A 225 10.64 7.18 17.93
CA TYR A 225 10.39 6.75 16.56
C TYR A 225 10.06 7.94 15.66
N ASP A 226 11.00 8.28 14.77
CA ASP A 226 10.77 9.24 13.69
C ASP A 226 10.53 8.49 12.37
N GLU A 227 9.33 8.65 11.81
CA GLU A 227 8.91 7.99 10.58
C GLU A 227 9.83 8.31 9.38
N THR A 228 10.31 9.57 9.30
CA THR A 228 11.12 10.06 8.17
C THR A 228 12.60 9.66 8.25
N THR A 229 13.04 9.24 9.43
CA THR A 229 14.44 8.89 9.73
C THR A 229 14.57 7.39 10.03
N ASN A 230 13.92 6.93 11.09
CA ASN A 230 14.00 5.55 11.57
C ASN A 230 13.11 4.65 10.71
N GLY A 231 11.84 5.05 10.54
CA GLY A 231 10.89 4.34 9.69
C GLY A 231 11.41 4.20 8.26
N LYS A 232 11.87 5.31 7.66
CA LYS A 232 12.52 5.32 6.35
C LYS A 232 13.65 4.29 6.25
N LYS A 233 14.59 4.25 7.21
CA LYS A 233 15.71 3.29 7.20
C LYS A 233 15.20 1.86 7.28
N ALA A 234 14.23 1.60 8.16
CA ALA A 234 13.61 0.29 8.31
C ALA A 234 12.93 -0.18 7.02
N LEU A 235 12.09 0.66 6.41
CA LEU A 235 11.38 0.35 5.17
C LEU A 235 12.34 0.21 3.98
N GLU A 236 13.37 1.05 3.87
CA GLU A 236 14.37 0.99 2.78
C GLU A 236 15.10 -0.36 2.80
N TRP A 237 15.33 -0.92 3.99
CA TRP A 237 16.14 -2.13 4.18
C TRP A 237 15.38 -3.41 4.50
N ILE A 238 14.08 -3.36 4.76
CA ILE A 238 13.24 -4.52 5.10
C ILE A 238 13.47 -5.71 4.17
N ALA A 239 13.73 -6.88 4.72
CA ALA A 239 13.87 -8.09 3.94
C ALA A 239 12.49 -8.64 3.54
N TRP A 240 11.85 -8.10 2.50
CA TRP A 240 10.50 -8.50 2.07
C TRP A 240 10.29 -10.02 1.93
N ARG A 241 11.31 -10.76 1.49
CA ARG A 241 11.29 -12.23 1.42
C ARG A 241 11.11 -12.95 2.77
N LYS A 242 11.39 -12.27 3.88
CA LYS A 242 11.20 -12.78 5.23
C LYS A 242 9.84 -12.40 5.80
N VAL A 243 9.10 -11.49 5.19
CA VAL A 243 7.87 -10.95 5.76
C VAL A 243 6.76 -12.01 5.75
N PRO A 244 6.34 -12.57 4.60
CA PRO A 244 5.50 -13.77 4.61
C PRO A 244 6.29 -14.98 5.14
N LYS A 245 5.71 -15.78 6.04
CA LYS A 245 6.30 -17.05 6.49
C LYS A 245 5.67 -18.25 5.79
N TYR A 246 4.37 -18.16 5.51
CA TYR A 246 3.56 -19.16 4.83
C TYR A 246 2.97 -18.63 3.52
N ALA A 247 2.29 -19.52 2.79
CA ALA A 247 1.75 -19.22 1.46
C ALA A 247 0.55 -18.28 1.53
N ASP A 248 -0.29 -18.42 2.56
CA ASP A 248 -1.48 -17.64 2.87
C ASP A 248 -1.19 -16.32 3.60
N ASP A 249 -0.01 -16.19 4.21
CA ASP A 249 0.42 -14.95 4.86
C ASP A 249 0.54 -13.78 3.86
N THR A 250 0.13 -12.60 4.32
CA THR A 250 0.38 -11.29 3.68
C THR A 250 -0.08 -11.18 2.20
N PRO A 251 -1.35 -11.51 1.89
CA PRO A 251 -1.84 -11.51 0.52
C PRO A 251 -1.79 -10.15 -0.19
N PHE A 252 -1.80 -9.02 0.53
CA PHE A 252 -1.77 -7.69 -0.10
C PHE A 252 -0.37 -7.32 -0.62
N ILE A 253 0.69 -7.52 0.17
CA ILE A 253 2.06 -7.29 -0.30
C ILE A 253 2.44 -8.31 -1.39
N ARG A 254 1.93 -9.55 -1.30
CA ARG A 254 2.10 -10.54 -2.38
C ARG A 254 1.47 -10.07 -3.68
N SER A 255 0.25 -9.52 -3.66
CA SER A 255 -0.39 -8.92 -4.84
C SER A 255 0.44 -7.79 -5.44
N LEU A 256 1.02 -6.91 -4.62
CA LEU A 256 1.91 -5.83 -5.09
C LEU A 256 3.14 -6.40 -5.81
N PHE A 257 3.81 -7.37 -5.19
CA PHE A 257 4.99 -8.00 -5.79
C PHE A 257 4.65 -8.79 -7.05
N GLU A 258 3.52 -9.47 -7.09
CA GLU A 258 3.07 -10.22 -8.26
C GLU A 258 2.77 -9.28 -9.44
N ASP A 259 2.06 -8.16 -9.23
CA ASP A 259 1.77 -7.20 -10.30
C ASP A 259 3.04 -6.55 -10.89
N ILE A 260 4.00 -6.18 -10.04
CA ILE A 260 5.28 -5.63 -10.51
C ILE A 260 6.11 -6.73 -11.20
N ALA A 261 6.13 -7.96 -10.67
CA ALA A 261 6.83 -9.09 -11.28
C ALA A 261 6.25 -9.43 -12.66
N ASP A 262 4.93 -9.46 -12.79
CA ASP A 262 4.20 -9.60 -14.05
C ASP A 262 4.57 -8.48 -15.03
N TRP A 263 4.73 -7.24 -14.56
CA TRP A 263 5.23 -6.16 -15.40
C TRP A 263 6.62 -6.53 -15.92
N PHE A 264 7.56 -6.92 -15.07
CA PHE A 264 8.91 -7.34 -15.50
C PHE A 264 8.97 -8.65 -16.30
N GLY A 265 7.91 -9.47 -16.29
CA GLY A 265 7.92 -10.80 -16.91
C GLY A 265 8.77 -11.82 -16.14
N ILE A 266 8.89 -11.67 -14.82
CA ILE A 266 9.64 -12.57 -13.94
C ILE A 266 8.73 -13.24 -12.91
N PRO A 267 9.16 -14.34 -12.27
CA PRO A 267 8.46 -14.89 -11.11
C PRO A 267 8.46 -13.91 -9.93
N ASN A 268 7.44 -14.01 -9.07
CA ASN A 268 7.33 -13.22 -7.85
C ASN A 268 8.58 -13.37 -6.96
N PRO A 269 9.28 -12.28 -6.62
CA PRO A 269 10.46 -12.32 -5.76
C PRO A 269 10.21 -12.84 -4.34
N LEU A 270 8.95 -12.90 -3.88
CA LEU A 270 8.53 -13.45 -2.60
C LEU A 270 8.23 -14.96 -2.65
N GLY A 271 8.35 -15.58 -3.83
CA GLY A 271 8.00 -16.99 -4.04
C GLY A 271 6.50 -17.22 -4.20
N LYS A 272 6.11 -18.50 -4.19
CA LYS A 272 4.69 -18.91 -4.33
C LYS A 272 3.89 -18.51 -3.08
N GLY A 273 2.64 -18.12 -3.28
CA GLY A 273 1.70 -17.79 -2.22
C GLY A 273 0.38 -17.27 -2.79
N GLU A 274 -0.57 -17.05 -1.90
CA GLU A 274 -1.88 -16.49 -2.24
C GLU A 274 -1.79 -14.97 -2.43
N THR A 275 -2.57 -14.46 -3.38
CA THR A 275 -2.72 -13.03 -3.65
C THR A 275 -4.15 -12.63 -3.38
N ASN A 276 -4.38 -11.38 -2.95
CA ASN A 276 -5.74 -10.87 -2.81
C ASN A 276 -6.40 -10.65 -4.18
N PRO A 277 -7.55 -11.28 -4.49
CA PRO A 277 -8.17 -11.22 -5.82
C PRO A 277 -8.66 -9.83 -6.24
N ASN A 278 -8.90 -8.91 -5.29
CA ASN A 278 -9.29 -7.53 -5.60
C ASN A 278 -8.09 -6.64 -5.97
N PHE A 279 -6.87 -7.07 -5.65
CA PHE A 279 -5.62 -6.34 -5.90
C PHE A 279 -4.67 -7.09 -6.84
N TYR A 280 -4.97 -8.34 -7.15
CA TYR A 280 -4.37 -9.11 -8.22
C TYR A 280 -5.30 -10.28 -8.58
N PRO A 281 -6.20 -10.10 -9.57
CA PRO A 281 -7.18 -11.12 -9.92
C PRO A 281 -6.52 -12.35 -10.57
N PRO A 282 -7.17 -13.52 -10.51
CA PRO A 282 -6.67 -14.72 -11.17
C PRO A 282 -6.36 -14.50 -12.65
N LYS A 283 -5.30 -15.16 -13.15
CA LYS A 283 -4.88 -15.04 -14.57
C LYS A 283 -5.95 -15.51 -15.58
N SER A 284 -6.98 -16.22 -15.11
CA SER A 284 -8.16 -16.60 -15.91
C SER A 284 -9.12 -15.44 -16.20
N VAL A 285 -9.05 -14.35 -15.43
CA VAL A 285 -9.86 -13.15 -15.70
C VAL A 285 -9.44 -12.52 -17.02
N ASN A 286 -10.41 -12.21 -17.88
CA ASN A 286 -10.14 -11.49 -19.10
C ASN A 286 -9.67 -10.07 -18.78
N ARG A 287 -8.34 -9.85 -18.83
CA ARG A 287 -7.74 -8.56 -18.51
C ARG A 287 -8.24 -7.41 -19.40
N ALA A 288 -8.79 -7.71 -20.58
CA ALA A 288 -9.41 -6.70 -21.44
C ALA A 288 -10.70 -6.09 -20.85
N ASN A 289 -11.25 -6.65 -19.77
CA ASN A 289 -12.42 -6.10 -19.08
C ASN A 289 -12.05 -5.27 -17.85
N LEU A 290 -10.77 -5.24 -17.46
CA LEU A 290 -10.31 -4.49 -16.30
C LEU A 290 -10.18 -2.99 -16.61
N LEU A 291 -10.32 -2.17 -15.57
CA LEU A 291 -10.08 -0.73 -15.64
C LEU A 291 -8.57 -0.45 -15.55
N LEU A 292 -7.91 -1.13 -14.63
CA LEU A 292 -6.47 -1.08 -14.36
C LEU A 292 -5.83 -2.44 -14.67
N ARG A 293 -4.52 -2.57 -14.48
CA ARG A 293 -3.80 -3.85 -14.65
C ARG A 293 -4.34 -4.95 -13.74
N ASN A 294 -4.86 -4.57 -12.59
CA ASN A 294 -5.22 -5.45 -11.49
C ASN A 294 -6.65 -5.25 -10.94
N MET A 295 -7.51 -4.41 -11.53
CA MET A 295 -8.89 -4.20 -11.06
C MET A 295 -9.84 -3.51 -12.04
#